data_AF-A0A7J4HG36-F1
#
_entry.id   AF-A0A7J4HG36-F1
#
_cell.length_a   1.000
_cell.length_b   1.000
_cell.length_c   1.000
_cell.angle_alpha   90.00
_cell.angle_beta   90.00
_cell.angle_gamma   90.00
#
_symmetry.space_group_name_H-M   'P 1'
#
loop_
_entity.id
_entity.type
_entity.pdbx_description
1 polymer ?
#
loop_
_entity_poly.entity_id
_entity_poly.type
_entity_poly.pdbx_seq_one_letter_code
_entity_poly.pdbx_strand_id
1 'polypeptide(L)'
;MADPLFSTLRISLLVLCMATAARSDFQTLSVRDSHWIRWSIPAALVLIIEMASDDAGFANICMAMAIVSIFSVCFVNPPDPRNLREWRGQEKLLSIAYVLGMAGLVGGAVSYSETNFVDLVLGDESPNTTLWWSMVGALLTSIAFYFSWRLGLIQGGADVKALILVTLFFPSWAFVPEQIYPLAEDPIFRMPPSMVLFIWAAAAFLIAPPVIFVHNAVRGNIGSISDLKMAWHATKMRISELEGTSEMDDNPSWILTEVIQKNGENTVVNRILPSRKSTFDREKEAELSLLEELGIDSVWITRKHPFLVYLFLAILPMLLLGDPLAYLIR
;
A
#
# COMPACT_ATOMS: atom_id res chain seq x y z
N MET A 1 16.69 22.11 -1.20
CA MET A 1 17.43 20.86 -0.92
C MET A 1 16.95 20.40 0.43
N ALA A 2 16.45 19.16 0.54
CA ALA A 2 15.90 18.65 1.80
C ALA A 2 16.99 18.67 2.88
N ASP A 3 16.67 19.15 4.09
CA ASP A 3 17.61 19.12 5.19
C ASP A 3 18.03 17.65 5.46
N PRO A 4 19.33 17.33 5.46
CA PRO A 4 19.81 15.97 5.69
C PRO A 4 19.31 15.35 7.00
N LEU A 5 19.14 16.17 8.05
CA LEU A 5 18.65 15.72 9.35
C LEU A 5 17.18 15.33 9.28
N PHE A 6 16.33 16.21 8.74
CA PHE A 6 14.90 15.92 8.60
C PHE A 6 14.65 14.75 7.64
N SER A 7 15.40 14.68 6.53
CA SER A 7 15.35 13.58 5.57
C SER A 7 15.72 12.23 6.22
N THR A 8 16.82 12.19 6.97
CA THR A 8 17.26 10.98 7.68
C THR A 8 16.25 10.55 8.73
N LEU A 9 15.72 11.52 9.50
CA LEU A 9 14.68 11.24 10.50
C LEU A 9 13.42 10.66 9.85
N ARG A 10 12.95 11.29 8.76
CA ARG A 10 11.77 10.88 8.01
C ARG A 10 11.90 9.46 7.46
N ILE A 11 13.02 9.15 6.80
CA ILE A 11 13.29 7.80 6.28
C ILE A 11 13.35 6.81 7.43
N SER A 12 14.06 7.13 8.51
CA SER A 12 14.16 6.24 9.66
C SER A 12 12.79 5.92 10.27
N LEU A 13 11.94 6.95 10.42
CA LEU A 13 10.56 6.78 10.90
C LEU A 13 9.72 5.95 9.92
N LEU A 14 9.81 6.21 8.61
CA LEU A 14 9.08 5.44 7.61
C LEU A 14 9.51 3.96 7.64
N VAL A 15 10.82 3.69 7.64
CA VAL A 15 11.37 2.32 7.65
C VAL A 15 10.91 1.57 8.90
N LEU A 16 10.96 2.19 10.08
CA LEU A 16 10.48 1.57 11.32
C LEU A 16 8.96 1.32 11.30
N CYS A 17 8.18 2.30 10.83
CA CYS A 17 6.73 2.19 10.68
C CYS A 17 6.34 1.05 9.72
N MET A 18 7.00 0.99 8.56
CA MET A 18 6.69 0.03 7.51
C MET A 18 7.23 -1.37 7.84
N ALA A 19 8.39 -1.49 8.48
CA ALA A 19 8.92 -2.79 8.92
C ALA A 19 8.00 -3.46 9.95
N THR A 20 7.49 -2.68 10.91
CA THR A 20 6.55 -3.18 11.92
C THR A 20 5.18 -3.53 11.32
N ALA A 21 4.67 -2.72 10.38
CA ALA A 21 3.47 -3.03 9.62
C ALA A 21 3.63 -4.29 8.75
N ALA A 22 4.72 -4.39 8.00
CA ALA A 22 5.03 -5.54 7.15
C ALA A 22 5.20 -6.83 7.96
N ARG A 23 5.81 -6.76 9.15
CA ARG A 23 5.88 -7.91 10.05
C ARG A 23 4.49 -8.34 10.52
N SER A 24 3.64 -7.40 10.94
CA SER A 24 2.27 -7.68 11.36
C SER A 24 1.45 -8.31 10.23
N ASP A 25 1.57 -7.77 9.03
CA ASP A 25 0.90 -8.27 7.83
C ASP A 25 1.40 -9.65 7.41
N PHE A 26 2.71 -9.89 7.48
CA PHE A 26 3.29 -11.21 7.21
C PHE A 26 2.82 -12.28 8.19
N GLN A 27 2.59 -11.92 9.46
CA GLN A 27 2.18 -12.86 10.51
C GLN A 27 0.66 -13.05 10.61
N THR A 28 -0.11 -11.99 10.40
CA THR A 28 -1.56 -11.97 10.73
C THR A 28 -2.42 -11.43 9.59
N LEU A 29 -1.84 -11.09 8.44
CA LEU A 29 -2.52 -10.49 7.27
C LEU A 29 -3.37 -9.27 7.61
N SER A 30 -3.02 -8.60 8.70
CA SER A 30 -3.73 -7.43 9.20
C SER A 30 -2.77 -6.53 9.97
N VAL A 31 -3.10 -5.24 9.98
CA VAL A 31 -2.39 -4.23 10.77
C VAL A 31 -3.42 -3.40 11.51
N ARG A 32 -3.25 -3.27 12.83
CA ARG A 32 -4.19 -2.54 13.69
C ARG A 32 -4.20 -1.05 13.37
N ASP A 33 -5.39 -0.44 13.40
CA ASP A 33 -5.57 1.00 13.15
C ASP A 33 -4.78 1.89 14.11
N SER A 34 -4.59 1.46 15.35
CA SER A 34 -3.76 2.14 16.32
C SER A 34 -2.31 2.33 15.87
N HIS A 35 -1.78 1.42 15.04
CA HIS A 35 -0.43 1.52 14.48
C HIS A 35 -0.33 2.76 13.59
N TRP A 36 -1.20 2.84 12.59
CA TRP A 36 -1.24 3.93 11.62
C TRP A 36 -1.48 5.30 12.28
N ILE A 37 -2.40 5.36 13.24
CA ILE A 37 -2.68 6.60 13.98
C ILE A 37 -1.44 7.06 14.76
N ARG A 38 -0.75 6.16 15.49
CA ARG A 38 0.44 6.53 16.27
C ARG A 38 1.58 7.04 15.39
N TRP A 39 1.81 6.44 14.23
CA TRP A 39 2.88 6.84 13.32
C TRP A 39 2.55 8.09 12.49
N SER A 40 1.27 8.42 12.32
CA SER A 40 0.88 9.67 11.68
C SER A 40 1.24 10.92 12.46
N ILE A 41 1.32 10.83 13.79
CA ILE A 41 1.69 11.95 14.67
C ILE A 41 3.14 12.42 14.39
N PRO A 42 4.18 11.58 14.52
CA PRO A 42 5.53 12.00 14.20
C PRO A 42 5.70 12.33 12.71
N ALA A 43 4.97 11.67 11.79
CA ALA A 43 5.00 12.01 10.37
C ALA A 43 4.54 13.45 10.11
N ALA A 44 3.36 13.82 10.65
CA ALA A 44 2.81 15.17 10.52
C ALA A 44 3.69 16.22 11.22
N LEU A 45 4.22 15.92 12.41
CA LEU A 45 5.08 16.84 13.15
C LEU A 45 6.37 17.14 12.38
N VAL A 46 7.06 16.11 11.87
CA VAL A 46 8.29 16.30 11.08
C VAL A 46 8.00 17.14 9.84
N LEU A 47 6.90 16.84 9.12
CA LEU A 47 6.52 17.61 7.94
C LEU A 47 6.25 19.09 8.26
N ILE A 48 5.43 19.37 9.27
CA ILE A 48 5.06 20.76 9.64
C ILE A 48 6.28 21.53 10.14
N ILE A 49 7.15 20.90 10.95
CA ILE A 49 8.35 21.55 11.48
C ILE A 49 9.33 21.88 10.35
N GLU A 50 9.58 20.96 9.41
CA GLU A 50 10.46 21.21 8.28
C GLU A 50 9.91 22.34 7.39
N MET A 51 8.62 22.30 7.05
CA MET A 51 7.98 23.35 6.26
C MET A 51 8.00 24.72 6.94
N ALA A 52 7.94 24.76 8.28
CA ALA A 52 8.06 25.99 9.05
C ALA A 52 9.50 26.49 9.11
N SER A 53 10.49 25.60 9.20
CA SER A 53 11.92 25.93 9.16
C SER A 53 12.35 26.47 7.79
N ASP A 54 11.76 25.95 6.72
CA ASP A 54 12.08 26.31 5.32
C ASP A 54 11.30 27.54 4.81
N ASP A 55 10.51 28.20 5.67
CA ASP A 55 9.63 29.33 5.31
C ASP A 55 8.75 29.05 4.08
N ALA A 56 8.17 27.84 4.03
CA ALA A 56 7.36 27.37 2.90
C ALA A 56 6.07 28.18 2.67
N GLY A 57 5.76 29.14 3.54
CA GLY A 57 4.56 29.96 3.49
C GLY A 57 3.33 29.31 4.10
N PHE A 58 2.42 30.15 4.59
CA PHE A 58 1.25 29.71 5.35
C PHE A 58 0.31 28.77 4.56
N ALA A 59 0.13 29.03 3.26
CA ALA A 59 -0.71 28.20 2.39
C ALA A 59 -0.18 26.76 2.28
N ASN A 60 1.14 26.59 2.18
CA ASN A 60 1.76 25.27 2.09
C ASN A 60 1.64 24.50 3.42
N ILE A 61 1.88 25.14 4.56
CA ILE A 61 1.69 24.52 5.88
C ILE A 61 0.23 24.08 6.05
N CYS A 62 -0.72 24.91 5.65
CA CYS A 62 -2.13 24.56 5.66
C CYS A 62 -2.45 23.40 4.71
N MET A 63 -1.78 23.32 3.55
CA MET A 63 -1.95 22.23 2.61
C MET A 63 -1.47 20.88 3.18
N ALA A 64 -0.42 20.86 4.01
CA ALA A 64 -0.02 19.66 4.76
C ALA A 64 -1.17 19.16 5.66
N MET A 65 -1.96 20.07 6.25
CA MET A 65 -3.15 19.69 7.00
C MET A 65 -4.24 19.07 6.13
N ALA A 66 -4.33 19.38 4.83
CA ALA A 66 -5.24 18.70 3.91
C ALA A 66 -4.85 17.22 3.72
N ILE A 67 -3.55 16.91 3.71
CA ILE A 67 -3.03 15.54 3.63
C ILE A 67 -3.31 14.78 4.94
N VAL A 68 -3.10 15.42 6.10
CA VAL A 68 -3.53 14.88 7.40
C VAL A 68 -5.04 14.61 7.41
N SER A 69 -5.81 15.50 6.80
CA SER A 69 -7.27 15.42 6.74
C SER A 69 -7.71 14.17 5.98
N ILE A 70 -7.23 13.96 4.75
CA ILE A 70 -7.60 12.77 3.97
C ILE A 70 -7.14 11.48 4.66
N PHE A 71 -5.98 11.48 5.32
CA PHE A 71 -5.52 10.32 6.08
C PHE A 71 -6.45 9.98 7.25
N SER A 72 -6.95 10.99 7.97
CA SER A 72 -7.88 10.77 9.10
C SER A 72 -9.20 10.09 8.69
N VAL A 73 -9.67 10.33 7.46
CA VAL A 73 -10.91 9.76 6.91
C VAL A 73 -10.82 8.23 6.76
N CYS A 74 -9.62 7.67 6.75
CA CYS A 74 -9.40 6.21 6.78
C CYS A 74 -9.81 5.55 8.11
N PHE A 75 -9.98 6.33 9.18
CA PHE A 75 -10.20 5.83 10.54
C PHE A 75 -11.49 6.38 11.18
N VAL A 76 -11.81 7.64 10.91
CA VAL A 76 -12.91 8.35 11.55
C VAL A 76 -13.80 8.98 10.48
N ASN A 77 -15.11 8.85 10.66
CA ASN A 77 -16.05 9.57 9.81
C ASN A 77 -15.93 11.07 10.08
N PRO A 78 -15.99 11.94 9.05
CA PRO A 78 -15.98 13.38 9.25
C PRO A 78 -17.07 13.81 10.25
N PRO A 79 -16.74 14.70 11.21
CA PRO A 79 -17.69 15.11 12.23
C PRO A 79 -18.82 15.92 11.59
N ASP A 80 -20.06 15.68 12.05
CA ASP A 80 -21.23 16.37 11.50
C ASP A 80 -21.22 17.85 11.93
N PRO A 81 -21.15 18.80 10.98
CA PRO A 81 -21.15 20.23 11.28
C PRO A 81 -22.46 20.72 11.89
N ARG A 82 -23.54 19.93 11.88
CA ARG A 82 -24.83 20.29 12.50
C ARG A 82 -24.80 20.12 14.02
N ASN A 83 -23.91 19.28 14.55
CA ASN A 83 -23.86 18.92 15.97
C ASN A 83 -22.64 19.50 16.71
N LEU A 84 -22.22 20.73 16.37
CA LEU A 84 -21.00 21.38 16.91
C LEU A 84 -20.89 21.36 18.44
N ARG A 85 -22.03 21.46 19.13
CA ARG A 85 -22.08 21.55 20.61
C ARG A 85 -21.75 20.22 21.29
N GLU A 86 -21.98 19.10 20.61
CA GLU A 86 -21.77 17.75 21.13
C GLU A 86 -20.37 17.21 20.81
N TRP A 87 -19.58 17.95 20.04
CA TRP A 87 -18.27 17.51 19.61
C TRP A 87 -17.33 17.23 20.78
N ARG A 88 -16.78 16.02 20.78
CA ARG A 88 -15.69 15.60 21.66
C ARG A 88 -14.38 16.26 21.24
N GLY A 89 -13.37 16.20 22.11
CA GLY A 89 -12.06 16.80 21.85
C GLY A 89 -11.40 16.34 20.54
N GLN A 90 -11.55 15.05 20.20
CA GLN A 90 -11.03 14.49 18.94
C GLN A 90 -11.74 15.08 17.70
N GLU A 91 -13.06 15.21 17.73
CA GLU A 91 -13.85 15.76 16.61
C GLU A 91 -13.51 17.24 16.37
N LYS A 92 -13.31 18.00 17.45
CA LYS A 92 -12.84 19.40 17.36
C LYS A 92 -11.47 19.50 16.70
N LEU A 93 -10.52 18.66 17.11
CA LEU A 93 -9.17 18.66 16.56
C LEU A 93 -9.18 18.32 15.05
N LEU A 94 -9.93 17.29 14.66
CA LEU A 94 -10.09 16.91 13.25
C LEU A 94 -10.76 18.02 12.44
N SER A 95 -11.77 18.67 13.00
CA SER A 95 -12.45 19.78 12.33
C SER A 95 -11.53 20.97 12.09
N ILE A 96 -10.65 21.29 13.05
CA ILE A 96 -9.61 22.32 12.86
C ILE A 96 -8.67 21.91 11.73
N ALA A 97 -8.22 20.65 11.70
CA ALA A 97 -7.39 20.13 10.61
C ALA A 97 -8.10 20.27 9.24
N TYR A 98 -9.40 19.98 9.17
CA TYR A 98 -10.20 20.10 7.95
C TYR A 98 -10.34 21.54 7.47
N VAL A 99 -10.60 22.47 8.39
CA VAL A 99 -10.67 23.90 8.08
C VAL A 99 -9.31 24.43 7.61
N LEU A 100 -8.22 24.06 8.28
CA LEU A 100 -6.87 24.44 7.86
C LEU A 100 -6.52 23.83 6.50
N GLY A 101 -6.83 22.55 6.28
CA GLY A 101 -6.63 21.88 5.00
C GLY A 101 -7.37 22.57 3.86
N MET A 102 -8.64 22.92 4.09
CA MET A 102 -9.44 23.68 3.11
C MET A 102 -8.86 25.07 2.87
N ALA A 103 -8.39 25.76 3.92
CA ALA A 103 -7.74 27.06 3.79
C ALA A 103 -6.43 26.98 3.01
N GLY A 104 -5.66 25.89 3.14
CA GLY A 104 -4.46 25.64 2.34
C GLY A 104 -4.76 25.41 0.87
N LEU A 105 -5.84 24.68 0.58
CA LEU A 105 -6.29 24.44 -0.79
C LEU A 105 -6.83 25.71 -1.45
N VAL A 106 -7.74 26.44 -0.81
CA VAL A 106 -8.30 27.70 -1.38
C VAL A 106 -7.26 28.80 -1.39
N GLY A 107 -6.55 28.99 -0.28
CA GLY A 107 -5.55 30.05 -0.14
C GLY A 107 -4.39 29.86 -1.11
N GLY A 108 -3.90 28.63 -1.27
CA GLY A 108 -2.88 28.35 -2.27
C GLY A 108 -3.40 28.45 -3.70
N ALA A 109 -4.65 28.07 -3.98
CA ALA A 109 -5.23 28.29 -5.30
C ALA A 109 -5.33 29.79 -5.64
N VAL A 110 -5.66 30.65 -4.68
CA VAL A 110 -5.66 32.10 -4.90
C VAL A 110 -4.24 32.63 -5.11
N SER A 111 -3.28 32.21 -4.28
CA SER A 111 -1.90 32.71 -4.33
C SER A 111 -1.06 32.16 -5.49
N TYR A 112 -1.39 30.96 -5.98
CA TYR A 112 -0.57 30.18 -6.92
C TYR A 112 -1.38 29.70 -8.15
N SER A 113 -2.46 30.39 -8.52
CA SER A 113 -3.24 30.05 -9.74
C SER A 113 -2.69 30.65 -11.02
N GLU A 114 -2.01 31.81 -10.94
CA GLU A 114 -1.40 32.49 -12.09
C GLU A 114 -0.10 31.81 -12.55
N THR A 115 -0.02 30.49 -12.43
CA THR A 115 1.13 29.68 -12.79
C THR A 115 0.98 29.17 -14.22
N ASN A 116 2.03 29.29 -15.02
CA ASN A 116 2.04 28.62 -16.31
C ASN A 116 2.36 27.14 -16.09
N PHE A 117 1.44 26.26 -16.49
CA PHE A 117 1.61 24.82 -16.28
C PHE A 117 2.86 24.27 -16.99
N VAL A 118 3.26 24.86 -18.12
CA VAL A 118 4.49 24.45 -18.81
C VAL A 118 5.70 24.78 -17.95
N ASP A 119 5.77 25.99 -17.41
CA ASP A 119 6.89 26.44 -16.57
C ASP A 119 6.94 25.67 -15.24
N LEU A 120 5.77 25.31 -14.69
CA LEU A 120 5.65 24.44 -13.51
C LEU A 120 6.23 23.04 -13.75
N VAL A 121 5.94 22.47 -14.91
CA VAL A 121 6.41 21.13 -15.32
C VAL A 121 7.90 21.15 -15.66
N LEU A 122 8.38 22.24 -16.26
CA LEU A 122 9.81 22.46 -16.55
C LEU A 122 10.64 22.79 -15.29
N GLY A 123 9.98 23.14 -14.18
CA GLY A 123 10.66 23.47 -12.92
C GLY A 123 11.16 24.91 -12.84
N ASP A 124 10.69 25.79 -13.73
CA ASP A 124 11.09 27.19 -13.82
C ASP A 124 10.30 28.11 -12.86
N GLU A 125 9.31 27.56 -12.16
CA GLU A 125 8.45 28.25 -11.21
C GLU A 125 9.05 28.36 -9.79
N SER A 126 8.49 29.26 -8.99
CA SER A 126 8.98 29.48 -7.63
C SER A 126 8.88 28.20 -6.77
N PRO A 127 9.85 27.93 -5.87
CA PRO A 127 9.84 26.71 -5.04
C PRO A 127 8.53 26.50 -4.26
N ASN A 128 7.94 27.58 -3.74
CA ASN A 128 6.70 27.53 -2.96
C ASN A 128 5.47 27.21 -3.84
N THR A 129 5.44 27.72 -5.07
CA THR A 129 4.41 27.40 -6.07
C THR A 129 4.49 25.93 -6.47
N THR A 130 5.70 25.46 -6.81
CA THR A 130 5.96 24.07 -7.18
C THR A 130 5.62 23.11 -6.05
N LEU A 131 5.98 23.46 -4.82
CA LEU A 131 5.64 22.70 -3.63
C LEU A 131 4.12 22.57 -3.45
N TRP A 132 3.38 23.68 -3.56
CA TRP A 132 1.93 23.67 -3.42
C TRP A 132 1.26 22.73 -4.44
N TRP A 133 1.59 22.88 -5.72
CA TRP A 133 1.06 22.03 -6.79
C TRP A 133 1.45 20.56 -6.61
N SER A 134 2.67 20.27 -6.14
CA SER A 134 3.07 18.89 -5.83
C SER A 134 2.23 18.28 -4.71
N MET A 135 1.88 19.06 -3.67
CA MET A 135 0.98 18.62 -2.60
C MET A 135 -0.47 18.47 -3.08
N VAL A 136 -0.92 19.25 -4.06
CA VAL A 136 -2.22 19.02 -4.73
C VAL A 136 -2.21 17.66 -5.43
N GLY A 137 -1.15 17.34 -6.18
CA GLY A 137 -0.99 16.01 -6.80
C GLY A 137 -0.98 14.88 -5.76
N ALA A 138 -0.32 15.10 -4.63
CA ALA A 138 -0.26 14.19 -3.50
C ALA A 138 -1.64 13.95 -2.84
N LEU A 139 -2.41 15.03 -2.66
CA LEU A 139 -3.78 14.99 -2.15
C LEU A 139 -4.71 14.23 -3.11
N LEU A 140 -4.66 14.54 -4.41
CA LEU A 140 -5.43 13.83 -5.43
C LEU A 140 -5.10 12.33 -5.46
N THR A 141 -3.83 11.99 -5.36
CA THR A 141 -3.37 10.58 -5.28
C THR A 141 -3.92 9.88 -4.04
N SER A 142 -3.90 10.55 -2.87
CA SER A 142 -4.46 10.02 -1.62
C SER A 142 -5.97 9.78 -1.73
N ILE A 143 -6.69 10.72 -2.34
CA ILE A 143 -8.12 10.59 -2.62
C ILE A 143 -8.39 9.40 -3.55
N ALA A 144 -7.60 9.24 -4.61
CA ALA A 144 -7.71 8.12 -5.54
C ALA A 144 -7.49 6.77 -4.84
N PHE A 145 -6.48 6.66 -3.96
CA PHE A 145 -6.28 5.44 -3.16
C PHE A 145 -7.46 5.17 -2.23
N TYR A 146 -7.96 6.19 -1.51
CA TYR A 146 -9.10 6.05 -0.62
C TYR A 146 -10.35 5.56 -1.37
N PHE A 147 -10.70 6.18 -2.50
CA PHE A 147 -11.85 5.75 -3.29
C PHE A 147 -11.64 4.37 -3.93
N SER A 148 -10.42 4.05 -4.38
CA SER A 148 -10.09 2.72 -4.89
C SER A 148 -10.34 1.63 -3.84
N TRP A 149 -10.05 1.90 -2.57
CA TRP A 149 -10.41 1.00 -1.48
C TRP A 149 -11.92 0.94 -1.22
N ARG A 150 -12.60 2.10 -1.16
CA ARG A 150 -14.06 2.15 -0.90
C ARG A 150 -14.90 1.49 -2.00
N LEU A 151 -14.44 1.54 -3.24
CA LEU A 151 -15.07 0.89 -4.40
C LEU A 151 -14.64 -0.58 -4.56
N GLY A 152 -13.73 -1.08 -3.73
CA GLY A 152 -13.26 -2.47 -3.78
C GLY A 152 -12.29 -2.78 -4.92
N LEU A 153 -11.70 -1.76 -5.57
CA LEU A 153 -10.61 -1.95 -6.54
C LEU A 153 -9.33 -2.42 -5.85
N ILE A 154 -9.02 -1.82 -4.69
CA ILE A 154 -7.95 -2.29 -3.80
C ILE A 154 -8.60 -2.98 -2.60
N GLN A 155 -8.37 -4.28 -2.45
CA GLN A 155 -8.97 -5.07 -1.38
C GLN A 155 -8.32 -4.79 -0.01
N GLY A 156 -7.03 -4.44 0.02
CA GLY A 156 -6.26 -4.22 1.24
C GLY A 156 -6.43 -2.82 1.82
N GLY A 157 -7.22 -2.69 2.89
CA GLY A 157 -7.35 -1.42 3.61
C GLY A 157 -6.06 -0.99 4.31
N ALA A 158 -5.22 -1.93 4.75
CA ALA A 158 -3.92 -1.64 5.34
C ALA A 158 -2.93 -1.06 4.31
N ASP A 159 -2.98 -1.53 3.07
CA ASP A 159 -2.14 -1.04 1.96
C ASP A 159 -2.46 0.42 1.63
N VAL A 160 -3.75 0.75 1.52
CA VAL A 160 -4.19 2.14 1.27
C VAL A 160 -3.83 3.06 2.42
N LYS A 161 -3.99 2.62 3.67
CA LYS A 161 -3.52 3.38 4.85
C LYS A 161 -2.02 3.62 4.79
N ALA A 162 -1.22 2.62 4.43
CA ALA A 162 0.23 2.77 4.27
C ALA A 162 0.59 3.77 3.18
N LEU A 163 -0.04 3.70 2.01
CA LEU A 163 0.23 4.60 0.89
C LEU A 163 -0.11 6.05 1.21
N ILE A 164 -1.27 6.31 1.83
CA ILE A 164 -1.64 7.68 2.24
C ILE A 164 -0.72 8.17 3.37
N LEU A 165 -0.29 7.30 4.29
CA LEU A 165 0.70 7.67 5.31
C LEU A 165 2.06 8.01 4.68
N VAL A 166 2.48 7.29 3.65
CA VAL A 166 3.69 7.63 2.87
C VAL A 166 3.54 9.01 2.22
N THR A 167 2.37 9.36 1.73
CA THR A 167 2.09 10.72 1.24
C THR A 167 2.25 11.77 2.35
N LEU A 168 1.90 11.46 3.59
CA LEU A 168 2.12 12.36 4.73
C LEU A 168 3.61 12.49 5.09
N PHE A 169 4.41 11.42 4.93
CA PHE A 169 5.85 11.53 5.07
C PHE A 169 6.47 12.32 3.91
N PHE A 170 6.14 11.95 2.67
CA PHE A 170 6.73 12.48 1.44
C PHE A 170 5.62 13.01 0.52
N PRO A 171 5.08 14.20 0.79
CA PRO A 171 4.03 14.77 -0.06
C PRO A 171 4.61 15.33 -1.36
N SER A 172 5.93 15.49 -1.45
CA SER A 172 6.65 15.94 -2.64
C SER A 172 8.04 15.31 -2.68
N TRP A 173 8.65 15.28 -3.87
CA TRP A 173 10.06 14.92 -4.03
C TRP A 173 11.00 15.89 -3.33
N ALA A 174 10.54 17.11 -3.01
CA ALA A 174 11.29 18.07 -2.20
C ALA A 174 11.65 17.54 -0.80
N PHE A 175 10.91 16.56 -0.28
CA PHE A 175 11.10 15.95 1.04
C PHE A 175 11.84 14.61 1.00
N VAL A 176 12.12 14.10 -0.20
CA VAL A 176 12.88 12.87 -0.42
C VAL A 176 14.34 13.28 -0.61
N PRO A 177 15.30 12.66 0.07
CA PRO A 177 16.71 12.95 -0.18
C PRO A 177 17.10 12.61 -1.62
N GLU A 178 18.15 13.28 -2.09
CA GLU A 178 18.66 13.09 -3.44
C GLU A 178 18.97 11.61 -3.71
N GLN A 179 18.52 11.14 -4.88
CA GLN A 179 18.71 9.76 -5.28
C GLN A 179 20.19 9.50 -5.58
N ILE A 180 20.70 8.31 -5.25
CA ILE A 180 22.10 7.93 -5.50
C ILE A 180 22.39 7.83 -7.00
N TYR A 181 21.39 7.45 -7.80
CA TYR A 181 21.45 7.44 -9.25
C TYR A 181 20.51 8.50 -9.82
N PRO A 182 20.85 9.79 -9.68
CA PRO A 182 20.01 10.86 -10.19
C PRO A 182 19.92 10.74 -11.71
N LEU A 183 18.76 11.11 -12.25
CA LEU A 183 18.59 11.22 -13.69
C LEU A 183 19.54 12.31 -14.21
N ALA A 184 20.12 12.08 -15.40
CA ALA A 184 21.07 13.04 -16.00
C ALA A 184 20.42 14.38 -16.35
N GLU A 185 19.10 14.38 -16.54
CA GLU A 185 18.25 15.55 -16.73
C GLU A 185 17.08 15.46 -15.76
N ASP A 186 16.63 16.61 -15.25
CA ASP A 186 15.44 16.64 -14.41
C ASP A 186 14.21 16.20 -15.24
N PRO A 187 13.51 15.14 -14.84
CA PRO A 187 12.40 14.63 -15.62
C PRO A 187 11.27 15.65 -15.66
N ILE A 188 10.74 15.85 -16.87
CA ILE A 188 9.61 16.74 -17.20
C ILE A 188 8.42 16.47 -16.27
N PHE A 189 8.19 15.22 -15.88
CA PHE A 189 7.12 14.86 -14.96
C PHE A 189 7.60 13.85 -13.94
N ARG A 190 7.38 14.13 -12.64
CA ARG A 190 7.60 13.18 -11.55
C ARG A 190 6.27 12.84 -10.89
N MET A 191 5.94 11.56 -10.82
CA MET A 191 4.76 11.12 -10.07
C MET A 191 4.92 11.36 -8.57
N PRO A 192 3.82 11.53 -7.81
CA PRO A 192 3.90 11.64 -6.35
C PRO A 192 4.64 10.46 -5.71
N PRO A 193 5.47 10.68 -4.68
CA PRO A 193 6.32 9.65 -4.06
C PRO A 193 5.55 8.37 -3.65
N SER A 194 4.35 8.52 -3.09
CA SER A 194 3.47 7.39 -2.73
C SER A 194 3.03 6.52 -3.92
N MET A 195 2.80 7.12 -5.09
CA MET A 195 2.47 6.38 -6.33
C MET A 195 3.69 5.61 -6.85
N VAL A 196 4.86 6.23 -6.77
CA VAL A 196 6.13 5.59 -7.17
C VAL A 196 6.44 4.40 -6.27
N LEU A 197 6.22 4.53 -4.96
CA LEU A 197 6.33 3.40 -4.04
C LEU A 197 5.36 2.27 -4.41
N PHE A 198 4.10 2.60 -4.76
CA PHE A 198 3.12 1.61 -5.20
C PHE A 198 3.56 0.86 -6.46
N ILE A 199 4.11 1.56 -7.46
CA ILE A 199 4.64 0.96 -8.69
C ILE A 199 5.82 0.04 -8.38
N TRP A 200 6.76 0.48 -7.54
CA TRP A 200 7.89 -0.36 -7.11
C TRP A 200 7.42 -1.60 -6.34
N ALA A 201 6.38 -1.48 -5.51
CA ALA A 201 5.80 -2.61 -4.81
C ALA A 201 5.13 -3.60 -5.77
N ALA A 202 4.42 -3.10 -6.79
CA ALA A 202 3.87 -3.93 -7.85
C ALA A 202 4.97 -4.64 -8.65
N ALA A 203 6.08 -3.96 -8.94
CA ALA A 203 7.25 -4.58 -9.58
C ALA A 203 7.88 -5.66 -8.70
N ALA A 204 8.03 -5.41 -7.39
CA ALA A 204 8.52 -6.40 -6.43
C ALA A 204 7.57 -7.61 -6.33
N PHE A 205 6.26 -7.39 -6.42
CA PHE A 205 5.27 -8.46 -6.43
C PHE A 205 5.41 -9.40 -7.65
N LEU A 206 5.91 -8.92 -8.79
CA LEU A 206 6.20 -9.76 -9.96
C LEU A 206 7.31 -10.80 -9.71
N ILE A 207 8.08 -10.66 -8.63
CA ILE A 207 9.08 -11.66 -8.21
C ILE A 207 8.41 -12.86 -7.54
N ALA A 208 7.19 -12.71 -7.00
CA ALA A 208 6.52 -13.79 -6.27
C ALA A 208 6.24 -15.04 -7.13
N PRO A 209 5.66 -14.94 -8.35
CA PRO A 209 5.41 -16.13 -9.17
C PRO A 209 6.67 -16.93 -9.52
N PRO A 210 7.80 -16.32 -9.97
CA PRO A 210 9.05 -17.05 -10.16
C PRO A 210 9.57 -17.77 -8.91
N VAL A 211 9.48 -17.12 -7.73
CA VAL A 211 9.94 -17.73 -6.47
C VAL A 211 9.08 -18.95 -6.09
N ILE A 212 7.76 -18.85 -6.22
CA ILE A 212 6.83 -19.97 -5.98
C ILE A 212 7.13 -21.12 -6.96
N PHE A 213 7.37 -20.79 -8.23
CA PHE A 213 7.70 -21.77 -9.25
C PHE A 213 8.97 -22.55 -8.92
N VAL A 214 10.06 -21.85 -8.59
CA VAL A 214 11.33 -22.48 -8.18
C VAL A 214 11.13 -23.34 -6.93
N HIS A 215 10.36 -22.86 -5.95
CA HIS A 215 10.06 -23.63 -4.73
C HIS A 215 9.35 -24.96 -5.05
N ASN A 216 8.35 -24.94 -5.93
CA ASN A 216 7.65 -26.16 -6.37
C ASN A 216 8.57 -27.09 -7.17
N ALA A 217 9.45 -26.54 -8.02
CA ALA A 217 10.39 -27.32 -8.80
C ALA A 217 11.40 -28.06 -7.89
N VAL A 218 11.96 -27.37 -6.89
CA VAL A 218 12.91 -27.95 -5.92
C VAL A 218 12.27 -29.06 -5.08
N ARG A 219 10.97 -28.94 -4.76
CA ARG A 219 10.22 -29.97 -4.04
C ARG A 219 9.75 -31.14 -4.91
N GLY A 220 10.02 -31.11 -6.22
CA GLY A 220 9.57 -32.17 -7.14
C GLY A 220 8.06 -32.19 -7.36
N ASN A 221 7.37 -31.06 -7.11
CA ASN A 221 5.91 -30.98 -7.20
C ASN A 221 5.38 -30.90 -8.64
N ILE A 222 6.26 -30.74 -9.63
CA ILE A 222 5.92 -30.52 -11.04
C ILE A 222 6.15 -31.84 -11.81
N GLY A 223 5.08 -32.60 -12.06
CA GLY A 223 5.12 -33.84 -12.83
C GLY A 223 4.48 -33.76 -14.22
N SER A 224 3.62 -32.76 -14.44
CA SER A 224 2.82 -32.64 -15.67
C SER A 224 2.67 -31.19 -16.14
N ILE A 225 2.16 -31.01 -17.36
CA ILE A 225 1.91 -29.68 -17.95
C ILE A 225 0.83 -28.91 -17.16
N SER A 226 -0.18 -29.61 -16.61
CA SER A 226 -1.18 -28.98 -15.74
C SER A 226 -0.59 -28.48 -14.43
N ASP A 227 0.41 -29.19 -13.88
CA ASP A 227 1.13 -28.75 -12.68
C ASP A 227 2.00 -27.53 -12.95
N LEU A 228 2.52 -27.36 -14.18
CA LEU A 228 3.33 -26.19 -14.55
C LEU A 228 2.54 -24.88 -14.39
N LYS A 229 1.26 -24.90 -14.81
CA LYS A 229 0.34 -23.76 -14.67
C LYS A 229 0.04 -23.46 -13.20
N MET A 230 -0.15 -24.49 -12.39
CA MET A 230 -0.41 -24.35 -10.96
C MET A 230 0.82 -23.86 -10.19
N ALA A 231 2.00 -24.41 -10.50
CA ALA A 231 3.26 -24.06 -9.88
C ALA A 231 3.65 -22.59 -10.04
N TRP A 232 3.08 -21.89 -11.03
CA TRP A 232 3.29 -20.46 -11.23
C TRP A 232 2.64 -19.59 -10.14
N HIS A 233 1.52 -20.02 -9.53
CA HIS A 233 0.71 -19.17 -8.64
C HIS A 233 0.22 -19.87 -7.36
N ALA A 234 0.55 -21.15 -7.18
CA ALA A 234 0.13 -21.97 -6.05
C ALA A 234 1.27 -22.88 -5.60
N THR A 235 1.21 -23.35 -4.36
CA THR A 235 2.18 -24.31 -3.79
C THR A 235 1.47 -25.63 -3.50
N LYS A 236 2.12 -26.76 -3.78
CA LYS A 236 1.58 -28.07 -3.45
C LYS A 236 2.00 -28.47 -2.03
N MET A 237 1.04 -28.81 -1.17
CA MET A 237 1.25 -29.24 0.21
C MET A 237 0.54 -30.57 0.48
N ARG A 238 1.06 -31.36 1.42
CA ARG A 238 0.43 -32.61 1.87
C ARG A 238 -0.75 -32.32 2.80
N ILE A 239 -1.80 -33.13 2.73
CA ILE A 239 -3.00 -32.93 3.56
C ILE A 239 -2.66 -33.04 5.06
N SER A 240 -1.82 -34.02 5.43
CA SER A 240 -1.34 -34.19 6.81
C SER A 240 -0.53 -33.01 7.37
N GLU A 241 0.15 -32.23 6.51
CA GLU A 241 0.82 -30.98 6.92
C GLU A 241 -0.18 -29.82 7.12
N LEU A 242 -1.30 -29.84 6.39
CA LEU A 242 -2.37 -28.86 6.53
C LEU A 242 -3.18 -29.07 7.82
N GLU A 243 -3.50 -30.31 8.16
CA GLU A 243 -4.24 -30.64 9.39
C GLU A 243 -3.45 -30.24 10.65
N GLY A 244 -2.14 -30.45 10.68
CA GLY A 244 -1.29 -30.02 11.81
C GLY A 244 -1.15 -28.49 11.97
N THR A 245 -1.49 -27.71 10.94
CA THR A 245 -1.41 -26.24 10.95
C THR A 245 -2.76 -25.60 11.32
N SER A 246 -3.83 -26.39 11.43
CA SER A 246 -5.22 -25.92 11.35
C SER A 246 -5.83 -25.37 12.65
N GLU A 247 -5.18 -25.47 13.81
CA GLU A 247 -5.74 -24.96 15.08
C GLU A 247 -5.09 -23.67 15.63
N MET A 248 -3.93 -23.25 15.10
CA MET A 248 -3.14 -22.18 15.74
C MET A 248 -2.67 -21.06 14.79
N ASP A 249 -2.69 -21.29 13.48
CA ASP A 249 -2.26 -20.30 12.48
C ASP A 249 -3.48 -19.71 11.77
N ASP A 250 -3.75 -18.41 12.02
CA ASP A 250 -4.69 -17.55 11.30
C ASP A 250 -4.25 -17.32 9.83
N ASN A 251 -3.73 -18.35 9.15
CA ASN A 251 -3.16 -18.24 7.82
C ASN A 251 -4.17 -18.78 6.80
N PRO A 252 -5.07 -17.93 6.23
CA PRO A 252 -6.09 -18.32 5.28
C PRO A 252 -5.44 -18.77 3.97
N SER A 253 -5.04 -20.04 3.95
CA SER A 253 -4.68 -20.78 2.77
C SER A 253 -5.97 -21.23 2.09
N TRP A 254 -6.14 -20.81 0.84
CA TRP A 254 -7.26 -21.27 0.02
C TRP A 254 -6.84 -22.54 -0.72
N ILE A 255 -7.69 -23.57 -0.63
CA ILE A 255 -7.51 -24.82 -1.36
C ILE A 255 -8.00 -24.61 -2.80
N LEU A 256 -7.18 -25.04 -3.76
CA LEU A 256 -7.44 -24.94 -5.19
C LEU A 256 -7.76 -26.30 -5.84
N THR A 257 -7.54 -27.39 -5.11
CA THR A 257 -7.87 -28.75 -5.54
C THR A 257 -9.24 -29.11 -4.98
N GLU A 258 -10.21 -29.36 -5.86
CA GLU A 258 -11.58 -29.72 -5.47
C GLU A 258 -12.03 -30.99 -6.18
N VAL A 259 -13.03 -31.64 -5.60
CA VAL A 259 -13.70 -32.79 -6.23
C VAL A 259 -14.98 -32.32 -6.90
N ILE A 260 -15.06 -32.54 -8.21
CA ILE A 260 -16.22 -32.22 -9.02
C ILE A 260 -16.81 -33.53 -9.55
N GLN A 261 -18.11 -33.71 -9.37
CA GLN A 261 -18.82 -34.83 -9.95
C GLN A 261 -19.06 -34.54 -11.44
N LYS A 262 -18.43 -35.33 -12.31
CA LYS A 262 -18.58 -35.25 -13.76
C LYS A 262 -19.14 -36.58 -14.26
N ASN A 263 -20.31 -36.55 -14.89
CA ASN A 263 -21.01 -37.73 -15.40
C ASN A 263 -21.29 -38.82 -14.33
N GLY A 264 -21.51 -38.42 -13.08
CA GLY A 264 -21.76 -39.35 -11.97
C GLY A 264 -20.49 -39.87 -11.27
N GLU A 265 -19.31 -39.66 -11.85
CA GLU A 265 -18.02 -40.02 -11.25
C GLU A 265 -17.35 -38.81 -10.57
N ASN A 266 -16.71 -39.06 -9.43
CA ASN A 266 -15.93 -38.05 -8.72
C ASN A 266 -14.60 -37.83 -9.42
N THR A 267 -14.37 -36.61 -9.93
CA THR A 267 -13.12 -36.24 -10.61
C THR A 267 -12.42 -35.11 -9.86
N VAL A 268 -11.11 -35.26 -9.64
CA VAL A 268 -10.30 -34.25 -8.97
C VAL A 268 -9.85 -33.21 -9.98
N VAL A 269 -10.13 -31.94 -9.71
CA VAL A 269 -9.81 -30.82 -10.61
C VAL A 269 -9.07 -29.73 -9.86
N ASN A 270 -8.01 -29.20 -10.47
CA ASN A 270 -7.28 -28.04 -9.97
C ASN A 270 -7.85 -26.76 -10.58
N ARG A 271 -8.38 -25.87 -9.75
CA ARG A 271 -8.84 -24.54 -10.16
C ARG A 271 -7.73 -23.51 -10.03
N ILE A 272 -7.82 -22.46 -10.85
CA ILE A 272 -6.93 -21.29 -10.78
C ILE A 272 -7.35 -20.35 -9.64
N LEU A 273 -8.64 -20.33 -9.33
CA LEU A 273 -9.25 -19.49 -8.30
C LEU A 273 -10.00 -20.37 -7.30
N PRO A 274 -9.96 -20.03 -6.01
CA PRO A 274 -10.67 -20.79 -5.00
C PRO A 274 -12.18 -20.68 -5.17
N SER A 275 -12.92 -21.73 -4.85
CA SER A 275 -14.38 -21.62 -4.79
C SER A 275 -14.82 -20.87 -3.54
N ARG A 276 -16.07 -20.38 -3.58
CA ARG A 276 -16.73 -19.79 -2.40
C ARG A 276 -16.86 -20.77 -1.22
N LYS A 277 -16.76 -22.09 -1.45
CA LYS A 277 -16.95 -23.12 -0.42
C LYS A 277 -15.69 -23.35 0.41
N SER A 278 -14.50 -23.27 -0.20
CA SER A 278 -13.21 -23.42 0.49
C SER A 278 -12.83 -22.28 1.44
N THR A 279 -13.78 -21.37 1.74
CA THR A 279 -13.60 -20.24 2.66
C THR A 279 -14.22 -20.49 4.05
N PHE A 280 -15.10 -21.49 4.20
CA PHE A 280 -15.70 -21.83 5.49
C PHE A 280 -14.93 -22.98 6.15
N ASP A 281 -14.38 -22.76 7.35
CA ASP A 281 -13.52 -23.73 8.04
C ASP A 281 -14.14 -25.14 8.18
N ARG A 282 -15.44 -25.23 8.46
CA ARG A 282 -16.16 -26.52 8.54
C ARG A 282 -16.35 -27.23 7.20
N GLU A 283 -16.42 -26.49 6.10
CA GLU A 283 -16.50 -27.09 4.76
C GLU A 283 -15.10 -27.51 4.28
N LYS A 284 -14.05 -26.82 4.75
CA LYS A 284 -12.65 -27.11 4.43
C LYS A 284 -12.20 -28.49 4.95
N GLU A 285 -12.54 -28.83 6.19
CA GLU A 285 -12.24 -30.15 6.75
C GLU A 285 -12.95 -31.28 5.99
N ALA A 286 -14.25 -31.10 5.70
CA ALA A 286 -15.03 -32.10 4.97
C ALA A 286 -14.50 -32.31 3.53
N GLU A 287 -14.02 -31.25 2.88
CA GLU A 287 -13.41 -31.34 1.55
C GLU A 287 -12.04 -32.04 1.57
N LEU A 288 -11.22 -31.79 2.60
CA LEU A 288 -9.95 -32.48 2.79
C LEU A 288 -10.13 -33.97 3.05
N SER A 289 -11.07 -34.36 3.93
CA SER A 289 -11.36 -35.78 4.18
C SER A 289 -11.85 -36.50 2.92
N LEU A 290 -12.67 -35.84 2.10
CA LEU A 290 -13.16 -36.41 0.84
C LEU A 290 -12.04 -36.58 -0.20
N LEU A 291 -11.04 -35.70 -0.20
CA LEU A 291 -9.84 -35.83 -1.04
C LEU A 291 -8.95 -36.99 -0.57
N GLU A 292 -8.81 -37.19 0.75
CA GLU A 292 -8.08 -38.33 1.32
C GLU A 292 -8.78 -39.66 1.02
N GLU A 293 -10.11 -39.72 1.12
CA GLU A 293 -10.90 -40.91 0.75
C GLU A 293 -10.70 -41.31 -0.73
N LEU A 294 -10.38 -40.36 -1.60
CA LEU A 294 -10.06 -40.58 -3.01
C LEU A 294 -8.57 -40.89 -3.26
N GLY A 295 -7.75 -41.02 -2.20
CA GLY A 295 -6.34 -41.35 -2.27
C GLY A 295 -5.44 -40.20 -2.70
N ILE A 296 -5.87 -38.94 -2.51
CA ILE A 296 -5.07 -37.76 -2.83
C ILE A 296 -4.30 -37.30 -1.60
N ASP A 297 -2.99 -37.53 -1.58
CA ASP A 297 -2.14 -37.17 -0.44
C ASP A 297 -1.73 -35.68 -0.41
N SER A 298 -1.94 -34.95 -1.51
CA SER A 298 -1.45 -33.58 -1.67
C SER A 298 -2.34 -32.69 -2.53
N VAL A 299 -2.49 -31.45 -2.10
CA VAL A 299 -3.39 -30.45 -2.69
C VAL A 299 -2.64 -29.18 -3.06
N TRP A 300 -3.14 -28.47 -4.07
CA TRP A 300 -2.65 -27.15 -4.40
C TRP A 300 -3.31 -26.11 -3.50
N ILE A 301 -2.48 -25.28 -2.88
CA ILE A 301 -2.93 -24.17 -2.04
C ILE A 301 -2.41 -22.86 -2.59
N THR A 302 -3.18 -21.80 -2.44
CA THR A 302 -2.71 -20.43 -2.63
C THR A 302 -2.79 -19.67 -1.31
N ARG A 303 -1.74 -18.89 -1.03
CA ARG A 303 -1.64 -18.08 0.18
C ARG A 303 -1.95 -16.64 -0.19
N LYS A 304 -2.62 -15.92 0.72
CA LYS A 304 -2.69 -14.46 0.60
C LYS A 304 -1.28 -13.89 0.66
N HIS A 305 -0.98 -13.00 -0.27
CA HIS A 305 0.30 -12.31 -0.31
C HIS A 305 0.23 -11.06 0.56
N PRO A 306 1.13 -10.91 1.56
CA PRO A 306 1.15 -9.74 2.42
C PRO A 306 1.71 -8.55 1.65
N PHE A 307 0.83 -7.72 1.07
CA PHE A 307 1.23 -6.67 0.14
C PHE A 307 2.12 -5.61 0.80
N LEU A 308 1.96 -5.39 2.10
CA LEU A 308 2.79 -4.49 2.89
C LEU A 308 4.27 -4.89 2.93
N VAL A 309 4.59 -6.17 2.77
CA VAL A 309 5.99 -6.63 2.66
C VAL A 309 6.61 -6.09 1.38
N TYR A 310 5.89 -6.13 0.25
CA TYR A 310 6.39 -5.57 -1.00
C TYR A 310 6.47 -4.05 -0.94
N LEU A 311 5.51 -3.38 -0.30
CA LEU A 311 5.59 -1.93 -0.04
C LEU A 311 6.81 -1.56 0.80
N PHE A 312 7.13 -2.34 1.84
CA PHE A 312 8.33 -2.13 2.64
C PHE A 312 9.61 -2.31 1.82
N LEU A 313 9.70 -3.38 1.03
CA LEU A 313 10.85 -3.62 0.15
C LEU A 313 10.99 -2.53 -0.92
N ALA A 314 9.87 -1.98 -1.41
CA ALA A 314 9.83 -0.93 -2.41
C ALA A 314 10.40 0.42 -1.95
N ILE A 315 10.55 0.64 -0.63
CA ILE A 315 11.20 1.85 -0.10
C ILE A 315 12.62 1.96 -0.64
N LEU A 316 13.34 0.84 -0.74
CA LEU A 316 14.73 0.83 -1.18
C LEU A 316 14.89 1.31 -2.64
N PRO A 317 14.26 0.69 -3.65
CA PRO A 317 14.38 1.18 -5.04
C PRO A 317 13.78 2.58 -5.21
N MET A 318 12.74 2.95 -4.47
CA MET A 318 12.21 4.32 -4.51
C MET A 318 13.27 5.36 -4.07
N LEU A 319 13.99 5.10 -2.97
CA LEU A 319 15.01 6.02 -2.47
C LEU A 319 16.28 6.01 -3.33
N LEU A 320 16.63 4.86 -3.92
CA LEU A 320 17.86 4.71 -4.70
C LEU A 320 17.71 5.15 -6.17
N LEU A 321 16.57 4.82 -6.78
CA LEU A 321 16.31 4.96 -8.22
C LEU A 321 15.25 6.02 -8.51
N GLY A 322 14.44 6.43 -7.54
CA GLY A 322 13.39 7.42 -7.77
C GLY A 322 12.23 6.89 -8.61
N ASP A 323 11.72 7.73 -9.51
CA ASP A 323 10.55 7.44 -10.35
C ASP A 323 10.92 6.50 -11.52
N PRO A 324 10.36 5.27 -11.60
CA PRO A 324 10.64 4.35 -12.68
C PRO A 324 10.15 4.84 -14.05
N LEU A 325 9.08 5.65 -14.13
CA LEU A 325 8.59 6.18 -15.40
C LEU A 325 9.54 7.21 -15.99
N ALA A 326 10.27 7.94 -15.15
CA ALA A 326 11.25 8.92 -15.61
C ALA A 326 12.39 8.28 -16.43
N TYR A 327 12.65 6.99 -16.25
CA TYR A 327 13.58 6.25 -17.12
C TYR A 327 12.96 5.80 -18.44
N LEU A 328 11.63 5.65 -18.50
CA LEU A 328 10.90 5.15 -19.66
C LEU A 328 10.48 6.26 -20.64
N ILE A 329 10.18 7.46 -20.14
CA ILE A 329 9.70 8.60 -20.93
C ILE A 329 10.84 9.56 -21.25
N ARG A 330 12.00 9.02 -21.62
CA ARG A 330 13.09 9.81 -22.22
C ARG A 330 12.82 10.09 -23.69
#